data_AF-A0A5M9H9W9-F1
#
_entry.id   AF-A0A5M9H9W9-F1
#
_cell.length_a   1.000
_cell.length_b   1.000
_cell.length_c   1.000
_cell.angle_alpha   90.00
_cell.angle_beta   90.00
_cell.angle_gamma   90.00
#
_symmetry.space_group_name_H-M   'P 1'
#
loop_
_entity.id
_entity.type
_entity.pdbx_description
1 polymer ?
#
loop_
_entity_poly.entity_id
_entity_poly.type
_entity_poly.pdbx_seq_one_letter_code
_entity_poly.pdbx_strand_id
1 'polypeptide(L)'
;MKRSILVMLWMLQASFIFGQKAKKYIVKGNELYQQQNYKEAETNYRKSVDPKAHSIEGTFNLGDALYKQKKFTEAGEQFSKIAASATDKQVLSHAYHNLGNSLLSSKKIEESIEAYKKALLNNPKDDQTRYNLAYARELLKQQQQNKQNQNKQNKQNQNNKDQDKKDQQNKDQNKKDQDKKDQDKQNQDKKDQQKEQQPNPNQLSKEDAERMLEALNNQEQGTQDKLKNKKLGGGKVRITKDW
;
A
#
# COMPACT_ATOMS: atom_id res chain seq x y z
N MET A 1 -41.36 3.45 -42.87
CA MET A 1 -40.34 2.41 -42.56
C MET A 1 -38.94 2.76 -43.08
N LYS A 2 -38.71 3.00 -44.37
CA LYS A 2 -37.35 3.28 -44.90
C LYS A 2 -36.66 4.52 -44.31
N ARG A 3 -37.40 5.61 -44.03
CA ARG A 3 -36.86 6.83 -43.38
C ARG A 3 -36.50 6.63 -41.90
N SER A 4 -37.26 5.81 -41.17
CA SER A 4 -37.00 5.49 -39.76
C SER A 4 -35.77 4.58 -39.59
N ILE A 5 -35.54 3.68 -40.55
CA ILE A 5 -34.33 2.83 -40.60
C ILE A 5 -33.08 3.67 -40.90
N LEU A 6 -33.17 4.65 -41.83
CA LEU A 6 -32.08 5.58 -42.15
C LEU A 6 -31.68 6.48 -40.97
N VAL A 7 -32.64 6.93 -40.15
CA VAL A 7 -32.38 7.74 -38.94
C VAL A 7 -31.76 6.90 -37.81
N MET A 8 -32.19 5.64 -37.62
CA MET A 8 -31.50 4.71 -36.71
C MET A 8 -30.07 4.37 -37.19
N LEU A 9 -29.85 4.25 -38.50
CA LEU A 9 -28.52 4.00 -39.07
C LEU A 9 -27.56 5.18 -38.83
N TRP A 10 -28.07 6.42 -38.82
CA TRP A 10 -27.28 7.62 -38.49
C TRP A 10 -27.00 7.76 -36.98
N MET A 11 -27.92 7.33 -36.10
CA MET A 11 -27.68 7.32 -34.65
C MET A 11 -26.67 6.25 -34.21
N LEU A 12 -26.58 5.11 -34.92
CA LEU A 12 -25.55 4.08 -34.66
C LEU A 12 -24.12 4.49 -35.06
N GLN A 13 -23.96 5.44 -35.99
CA GLN A 13 -22.65 5.92 -36.44
C GLN A 13 -22.02 6.93 -35.46
N ALA A 14 -22.83 7.70 -34.73
CA ALA A 14 -22.34 8.73 -33.82
C ALA A 14 -21.61 8.17 -32.58
N SER A 15 -21.93 6.94 -32.16
CA SER A 15 -21.24 6.26 -31.05
C SER A 15 -19.86 5.70 -31.44
N PHE A 16 -19.58 5.55 -32.75
CA PHE A 16 -18.36 4.91 -33.25
C PHE A 16 -17.15 5.83 -33.29
N ILE A 17 -17.36 7.15 -33.45
CA ILE A 17 -16.27 8.12 -33.67
C ILE A 17 -15.50 8.44 -32.38
N PHE A 18 -16.16 8.39 -31.22
CA PHE A 18 -15.53 8.78 -29.93
C PHE A 18 -14.57 7.70 -29.38
N GLY A 19 -14.90 6.40 -29.53
CA GLY A 19 -14.03 5.31 -29.06
C GLY A 19 -12.69 5.24 -29.81
N GLN A 20 -12.67 5.58 -31.10
CA GLN A 20 -11.44 5.60 -31.90
C GLN A 20 -10.44 6.67 -31.44
N LYS A 21 -10.94 7.82 -30.97
CA LYS A 21 -10.10 8.91 -30.47
C LYS A 21 -9.38 8.52 -29.18
N ALA A 22 -10.07 7.88 -28.24
CA ALA A 22 -9.47 7.39 -27.00
C ALA A 22 -8.37 6.36 -27.28
N LYS A 23 -8.63 5.37 -28.14
CA LYS A 23 -7.66 4.34 -28.54
C LYS A 23 -6.39 4.94 -29.15
N LYS A 24 -6.51 5.97 -29.99
CA LYS A 24 -5.34 6.67 -30.57
C LYS A 24 -4.44 7.26 -29.49
N TYR A 25 -5.01 7.89 -28.47
CA TYR A 25 -4.21 8.44 -27.36
C TYR A 25 -3.58 7.37 -26.49
N ILE A 26 -4.25 6.23 -26.28
CA ILE A 26 -3.65 5.09 -25.56
C ILE A 26 -2.43 4.57 -26.31
N VAL A 27 -2.56 4.30 -27.62
CA VAL A 27 -1.43 3.82 -28.44
C VAL A 27 -0.26 4.79 -28.38
N LYS A 28 -0.53 6.10 -28.55
CA LYS A 28 0.54 7.09 -28.47
C LYS A 28 1.18 7.19 -27.09
N GLY A 29 0.37 7.09 -26.04
CA GLY A 29 0.83 7.02 -24.66
C GLY A 29 1.71 5.80 -24.41
N ASN A 30 1.33 4.63 -24.94
CA ASN A 30 2.09 3.38 -24.82
C ASN A 30 3.46 3.52 -25.48
N GLU A 31 3.54 4.07 -26.70
CA GLU A 31 4.82 4.36 -27.39
C GLU A 31 5.75 5.23 -26.52
N LEU A 32 5.22 6.32 -25.96
CA LEU A 32 5.98 7.24 -25.11
C LEU A 32 6.39 6.59 -23.80
N TYR A 33 5.53 5.75 -23.22
CA TYR A 33 5.84 5.00 -22.01
C TYR A 33 6.97 4.00 -22.22
N GLN A 34 7.01 3.29 -23.36
CA GLN A 34 8.11 2.39 -23.71
C GLN A 34 9.43 3.14 -23.92
N GLN A 35 9.36 4.38 -24.40
CA GLN A 35 10.51 5.30 -24.48
C GLN A 35 10.89 5.91 -23.12
N GLN A 36 10.25 5.49 -22.04
CA GLN A 36 10.39 6.03 -20.67
C GLN A 36 10.04 7.53 -20.56
N ASN A 37 9.38 8.09 -21.57
CA ASN A 37 8.85 9.44 -21.54
C ASN A 37 7.49 9.47 -20.83
N TYR A 38 7.53 9.25 -19.51
CA TYR A 38 6.34 9.04 -18.70
C TYR A 38 5.44 10.28 -18.59
N LYS A 39 6.00 11.49 -18.66
CA LYS A 39 5.24 12.74 -18.55
C LYS A 39 4.40 13.00 -19.82
N GLU A 40 4.97 12.73 -20.99
CA GLU A 40 4.25 12.85 -22.25
C GLU A 40 3.26 11.69 -22.43
N ALA A 41 3.62 10.49 -21.94
CA ALA A 41 2.70 9.36 -21.85
C ALA A 41 1.47 9.71 -20.99
N GLU A 42 1.68 10.26 -19.78
CA GLU A 42 0.62 10.75 -18.90
C GLU A 42 -0.31 11.74 -19.63
N THR A 43 0.27 12.71 -20.36
CA THR A 43 -0.51 13.70 -21.11
C THR A 43 -1.44 13.04 -22.15
N ASN A 44 -0.97 11.98 -22.83
CA ASN A 44 -1.80 11.24 -23.78
C ASN A 44 -2.83 10.37 -23.07
N TYR A 45 -2.45 9.65 -22.01
CA TYR A 45 -3.40 8.84 -21.26
C TYR A 45 -4.52 9.70 -20.63
N ARG A 46 -4.22 10.89 -20.12
CA ARG A 46 -5.24 11.86 -19.65
C ARG A 46 -6.25 12.23 -20.74
N LYS A 47 -5.84 12.31 -22.02
CA LYS A 47 -6.75 12.53 -23.16
C LYS A 47 -7.59 11.30 -23.51
N SER A 48 -7.19 10.11 -23.04
CA SER A 48 -7.91 8.85 -23.28
C SER A 48 -8.99 8.54 -22.24
N VAL A 49 -8.89 9.09 -21.03
CA VAL A 49 -9.84 8.91 -19.90
C VAL A 49 -10.99 9.92 -19.89
N ASP A 50 -11.38 10.42 -21.07
CA ASP A 50 -12.58 11.26 -21.22
C ASP A 50 -13.79 10.55 -20.56
N PRO A 51 -14.62 11.24 -19.75
CA PRO A 51 -15.78 10.68 -19.06
C PRO A 51 -16.73 9.87 -19.95
N LYS A 52 -16.73 10.08 -21.27
CA LYS A 52 -17.57 9.32 -22.21
C LYS A 52 -16.95 7.98 -22.63
N ALA A 53 -15.62 7.85 -22.55
CA ALA A 53 -14.88 6.72 -23.12
C ALA A 53 -14.74 5.51 -22.18
N HIS A 54 -14.93 5.69 -20.85
CA HIS A 54 -14.86 4.64 -19.81
C HIS A 54 -13.74 3.59 -20.06
N SER A 55 -12.56 4.05 -20.49
CA SER A 55 -11.48 3.14 -20.85
C SER A 55 -10.71 2.70 -19.60
N ILE A 56 -10.95 1.46 -19.17
CA ILE A 56 -10.18 0.81 -18.11
C ILE A 56 -8.68 0.82 -18.48
N GLU A 57 -8.34 0.49 -19.73
CA GLU A 57 -6.97 0.49 -20.23
C GLU A 57 -6.30 1.87 -20.12
N GLY A 58 -6.97 2.93 -20.59
CA GLY A 58 -6.43 4.29 -20.50
C GLY A 58 -6.25 4.76 -19.06
N THR A 59 -7.18 4.39 -18.16
CA THR A 59 -7.09 4.70 -16.73
C THR A 59 -5.95 3.94 -16.06
N PHE A 60 -5.77 2.68 -16.43
CA PHE A 60 -4.71 1.82 -15.91
C PHE A 60 -3.34 2.35 -16.32
N ASN A 61 -3.16 2.64 -17.61
CA ASN A 61 -1.89 3.12 -18.14
C ASN A 61 -1.56 4.53 -17.63
N LEU A 62 -2.58 5.36 -17.36
CA LEU A 62 -2.39 6.63 -16.64
C LEU A 62 -1.82 6.38 -15.23
N GLY A 63 -2.40 5.44 -14.49
CA GLY A 63 -1.90 5.03 -13.17
C GLY A 63 -0.44 4.58 -13.22
N ASP A 64 -0.08 3.73 -14.19
CA ASP A 64 1.29 3.24 -14.38
C ASP A 64 2.27 4.39 -14.68
N ALA A 65 1.91 5.31 -15.59
CA ALA A 65 2.75 6.47 -15.91
C ALA A 65 2.95 7.39 -14.70
N LEU A 66 1.91 7.60 -13.88
CA LEU A 66 2.01 8.36 -12.64
C LEU A 66 2.91 7.67 -11.63
N TYR A 67 2.79 6.34 -11.49
CA TYR A 67 3.61 5.53 -10.60
C TYR A 67 5.10 5.62 -10.98
N LYS A 68 5.42 5.51 -12.28
CA LYS A 68 6.80 5.66 -12.78
C LYS A 68 7.39 7.05 -12.54
N GLN A 69 6.54 8.07 -12.50
CA GLN A 69 6.91 9.45 -12.11
C GLN A 69 6.99 9.66 -10.60
N LYS A 70 6.81 8.60 -9.78
CA LYS A 70 6.75 8.66 -8.31
C LYS A 70 5.59 9.49 -7.76
N LYS A 71 4.57 9.76 -8.60
CA LYS A 71 3.31 10.42 -8.22
C LYS A 71 2.35 9.39 -7.62
N PHE A 72 2.78 8.75 -6.54
CA PHE A 72 2.13 7.54 -6.01
C PHE A 72 0.70 7.77 -5.53
N THR A 73 0.39 8.93 -4.96
CA THR A 73 -0.99 9.27 -4.57
C THR A 73 -1.92 9.36 -5.78
N GLU A 74 -1.53 10.09 -6.83
CA GLU A 74 -2.33 10.20 -8.06
C GLU A 74 -2.47 8.86 -8.80
N ALA A 75 -1.43 8.03 -8.77
CA ALA A 75 -1.47 6.68 -9.32
C ALA A 75 -2.50 5.82 -8.57
N GLY A 76 -2.46 5.84 -7.23
CA GLY A 76 -3.42 5.16 -6.37
C GLY A 76 -4.87 5.59 -6.64
N GLU A 77 -5.10 6.87 -6.90
CA GLU A 77 -6.44 7.36 -7.29
C GLU A 77 -6.94 6.72 -8.59
N GLN A 78 -6.09 6.58 -9.62
CA GLN A 78 -6.52 5.96 -10.87
C GLN A 78 -6.84 4.47 -10.68
N PHE A 79 -6.00 3.72 -9.96
CA PHE A 79 -6.26 2.32 -9.67
C PHE A 79 -7.51 2.12 -8.80
N SER A 80 -7.76 3.03 -7.84
CA SER A 80 -8.98 3.04 -7.02
C SER A 80 -10.24 3.23 -7.89
N LYS A 81 -10.21 4.12 -8.89
CA LYS A 81 -11.33 4.30 -9.84
C LYS A 81 -11.65 3.02 -10.61
N ILE A 82 -10.62 2.30 -11.05
CA ILE A 82 -10.80 1.00 -11.73
C ILE A 82 -11.42 -0.01 -10.75
N ALA A 83 -10.87 -0.12 -9.54
CA ALA A 83 -11.37 -1.03 -8.52
C ALA A 83 -12.81 -0.73 -8.08
N ALA A 84 -13.27 0.52 -8.20
CA ALA A 84 -14.63 0.94 -7.88
C ALA A 84 -15.66 0.65 -8.99
N SER A 85 -15.22 0.42 -10.23
CA SER A 85 -16.10 0.30 -11.40
C SER A 85 -16.01 -1.05 -12.12
N ALA A 86 -14.88 -1.76 -12.00
CA ALA A 86 -14.67 -3.05 -12.63
C ALA A 86 -15.44 -4.17 -11.90
N THR A 87 -15.96 -5.12 -12.66
CA THR A 87 -16.59 -6.35 -12.16
C THR A 87 -15.77 -7.60 -12.48
N ASP A 88 -14.89 -7.52 -13.48
CA ASP A 88 -14.01 -8.62 -13.87
C ASP A 88 -12.94 -8.87 -12.79
N LYS A 89 -12.77 -10.14 -12.41
CA LYS A 89 -11.86 -10.52 -11.32
C LYS A 89 -10.39 -10.25 -11.66
N GLN A 90 -9.96 -10.46 -12.89
CA GLN A 90 -8.57 -10.21 -13.27
C GLN A 90 -8.29 -8.71 -13.26
N VAL A 91 -9.20 -7.89 -13.79
CA VAL A 91 -9.10 -6.42 -13.71
C VAL A 91 -9.08 -5.94 -12.26
N LEU A 92 -9.97 -6.44 -11.41
CA LEU A 92 -10.00 -6.10 -9.98
C LEU A 92 -8.70 -6.51 -9.28
N SER A 93 -8.17 -7.70 -9.59
CA SER A 93 -6.91 -8.18 -9.05
C SER A 93 -5.75 -7.23 -9.38
N HIS A 94 -5.56 -6.90 -10.67
CA HIS A 94 -4.50 -5.98 -11.10
C HIS A 94 -4.68 -4.57 -10.54
N ALA A 95 -5.91 -4.06 -10.50
CA ALA A 95 -6.21 -2.74 -9.95
C ALA A 95 -5.85 -2.67 -8.46
N TYR A 96 -6.27 -3.67 -7.67
CA TYR A 96 -5.94 -3.72 -6.24
C TYR A 96 -4.45 -3.95 -5.98
N HIS A 97 -3.76 -4.75 -6.82
CA HIS A 97 -2.31 -4.94 -6.73
C HIS A 97 -1.56 -3.61 -6.91
N ASN A 98 -1.87 -2.88 -7.98
CA ASN A 98 -1.23 -1.61 -8.28
C ASN A 98 -1.64 -0.48 -7.32
N LEU A 99 -2.87 -0.52 -6.79
CA LEU A 99 -3.28 0.33 -5.67
C LEU A 99 -2.41 0.04 -4.44
N GLY A 100 -2.18 -1.23 -4.10
CA GLY A 100 -1.29 -1.64 -3.01
C GLY A 100 0.14 -1.12 -3.22
N ASN A 101 0.70 -1.30 -4.42
CA ASN A 101 2.03 -0.79 -4.77
C ASN A 101 2.13 0.72 -4.58
N SER A 102 1.12 1.45 -5.04
CA SER A 102 1.03 2.90 -4.93
C SER A 102 0.93 3.35 -3.47
N LEU A 103 0.07 2.71 -2.66
CA LEU A 103 -0.09 3.01 -1.24
C LEU A 103 1.19 2.73 -0.44
N LEU A 104 1.84 1.59 -0.70
CA LEU A 104 3.09 1.21 -0.04
C LEU A 104 4.20 2.22 -0.34
N SER A 105 4.30 2.64 -1.61
CA SER A 105 5.28 3.65 -2.06
C SER A 105 5.00 5.04 -1.45
N SER A 106 3.74 5.34 -1.13
CA SER A 106 3.30 6.50 -0.35
C SER A 106 3.44 6.34 1.17
N LYS A 107 4.12 5.28 1.66
CA LYS A 107 4.27 4.93 3.09
C LYS A 107 2.96 4.65 3.83
N LYS A 108 1.86 4.39 3.12
CA LYS A 108 0.55 3.99 3.66
C LYS A 108 0.50 2.47 3.78
N ILE A 109 1.28 1.94 4.74
CA ILE A 109 1.61 0.51 4.81
C ILE A 109 0.34 -0.31 5.10
N GLU A 110 -0.45 0.09 6.08
CA GLU A 110 -1.68 -0.59 6.49
C GLU A 110 -2.70 -0.64 5.34
N GLU A 111 -2.93 0.48 4.65
CA GLU A 111 -3.84 0.51 3.50
C GLU A 111 -3.32 -0.34 2.33
N SER A 112 -2.01 -0.40 2.12
CA SER A 112 -1.42 -1.26 1.09
C SER A 112 -1.69 -2.74 1.35
N ILE A 113 -1.60 -3.17 2.61
CA ILE A 113 -1.90 -4.54 3.04
C ILE A 113 -3.35 -4.91 2.69
N GLU A 114 -4.30 -4.01 2.95
CA GLU A 114 -5.70 -4.23 2.61
C GLU A 114 -5.95 -4.28 1.10
N ALA A 115 -5.25 -3.44 0.33
CA ALA A 115 -5.32 -3.50 -1.14
C ALA A 115 -4.77 -4.84 -1.66
N TYR A 116 -3.60 -5.30 -1.22
CA TYR A 116 -3.05 -6.58 -1.65
C TYR A 116 -3.94 -7.78 -1.24
N LYS A 117 -4.56 -7.75 -0.06
CA LYS A 117 -5.55 -8.77 0.34
C LYS A 117 -6.73 -8.82 -0.64
N LYS A 118 -7.25 -7.66 -1.06
CA LYS A 118 -8.33 -7.58 -2.05
C LYS A 118 -7.87 -8.06 -3.43
N ALA A 119 -6.62 -7.81 -3.82
CA ALA A 119 -6.05 -8.35 -5.05
C ALA A 119 -6.01 -9.89 -5.03
N LEU A 120 -5.53 -10.48 -3.93
CA LEU A 120 -5.48 -11.95 -3.75
C LEU A 120 -6.85 -12.59 -3.59
N LEU A 121 -7.84 -11.87 -3.07
CA LEU A 121 -9.23 -12.35 -3.05
C LEU A 121 -9.76 -12.60 -4.47
N ASN A 122 -9.30 -11.79 -5.44
CA ASN A 122 -9.71 -11.88 -6.84
C ASN A 122 -8.79 -12.82 -7.67
N ASN A 123 -7.50 -12.88 -7.33
CA ASN A 123 -6.53 -13.83 -7.90
C ASN A 123 -5.59 -14.39 -6.81
N PRO A 124 -5.93 -15.52 -6.17
CA PRO A 124 -5.11 -16.10 -5.11
C PRO A 124 -3.73 -16.56 -5.57
N LYS A 125 -3.56 -16.83 -6.88
CA LYS A 125 -2.33 -17.37 -7.47
C LYS A 125 -1.34 -16.31 -7.91
N ASP A 126 -1.58 -15.03 -7.62
CA ASP A 126 -0.63 -13.97 -7.95
C ASP A 126 0.55 -13.95 -6.96
N ASP A 127 1.64 -14.58 -7.36
CA ASP A 127 2.88 -14.70 -6.59
C ASP A 127 3.50 -13.33 -6.26
N GLN A 128 3.41 -12.38 -7.20
CA GLN A 128 3.95 -11.04 -7.01
C GLN A 128 3.14 -10.28 -5.94
N THR A 129 1.81 -10.37 -6.00
CA THR A 129 0.95 -9.78 -4.96
C THR A 129 1.19 -10.44 -3.60
N ARG A 130 1.35 -11.77 -3.52
CA ARG A 130 1.66 -12.46 -2.26
C ARG A 130 2.99 -11.95 -1.69
N TYR A 131 4.03 -11.89 -2.50
CA TYR A 131 5.32 -11.33 -2.09
C TYR A 131 5.18 -9.88 -1.55
N ASN A 132 4.48 -9.00 -2.28
CA ASN A 132 4.30 -7.61 -1.86
C ASN A 132 3.49 -7.48 -0.56
N LEU A 133 2.48 -8.33 -0.35
CA LEU A 133 1.74 -8.41 0.91
C LEU A 133 2.64 -8.81 2.08
N ALA A 134 3.51 -9.81 1.87
CA ALA A 134 4.44 -10.27 2.90
C ALA A 134 5.41 -9.15 3.29
N TYR A 135 5.99 -8.49 2.29
CA TYR A 135 6.89 -7.37 2.46
C TYR A 135 6.23 -6.22 3.21
N ALA A 136 5.00 -5.84 2.85
CA ALA A 136 4.26 -4.79 3.54
C ALA A 136 3.97 -5.14 5.02
N ARG A 137 3.68 -6.42 5.33
CA ARG A 137 3.48 -6.89 6.71
C ARG A 137 4.77 -6.83 7.53
N GLU A 138 5.90 -7.20 6.94
CA GLU A 138 7.19 -7.14 7.63
C GLU A 138 7.60 -5.68 7.90
N LEU A 139 7.40 -4.79 6.92
CA LEU A 139 7.58 -3.35 7.12
C LEU A 139 6.73 -2.80 8.27
N LEU A 140 5.46 -3.20 8.35
CA LEU A 140 4.57 -2.80 9.44
C LEU A 140 5.08 -3.29 10.80
N LYS A 141 5.51 -4.55 10.88
CA LYS A 141 6.07 -5.15 12.10
C LYS A 141 7.34 -4.42 12.56
N GLN A 142 8.25 -4.11 11.64
CA GLN A 142 9.46 -3.34 11.94
C GLN A 142 9.10 -1.94 12.46
N GLN A 143 8.14 -1.27 11.84
CA GLN A 143 7.66 0.04 12.28
C GLN A 143 7.09 -0.01 13.72
N GLN A 144 6.35 -1.08 14.06
CA GLN A 144 5.81 -1.29 15.41
C GLN A 144 6.92 -1.57 16.44
N GLN A 145 7.91 -2.40 16.10
CA GLN A 145 9.05 -2.69 16.97
C GLN A 145 9.89 -1.44 17.26
N ASN A 146 10.15 -0.61 16.25
CA ASN A 146 10.88 0.65 16.41
C ASN A 146 10.14 1.61 17.35
N LYS A 147 8.82 1.74 17.20
CA LYS A 147 7.98 2.53 18.11
C LYS A 147 8.03 2.01 19.55
N GLN A 148 8.02 0.69 19.75
CA GLN A 148 8.12 0.09 21.09
C GLN A 148 9.50 0.34 21.73
N ASN A 149 10.58 0.23 20.97
CA ASN A 149 11.93 0.47 21.46
C ASN A 149 12.15 1.94 21.85
N GLN A 150 11.66 2.88 21.03
CA GLN A 150 11.67 4.30 21.37
C GLN A 150 10.89 4.61 22.65
N ASN A 151 9.72 3.99 22.83
CA ASN A 151 8.92 4.17 24.05
C ASN A 151 9.63 3.60 25.31
N LYS A 152 10.36 2.48 25.18
CA LYS A 152 11.18 1.93 26.27
C LYS A 152 12.34 2.87 26.63
N GLN A 153 13.06 3.40 25.64
CA GLN A 153 14.14 4.36 25.87
C GLN A 153 13.63 5.66 26.52
N ASN A 154 12.48 6.18 26.06
CA ASN A 154 11.90 7.38 26.68
C ASN A 154 11.47 7.15 28.14
N LYS A 155 10.93 5.96 28.47
CA LYS A 155 10.62 5.60 29.86
C LYS A 155 11.87 5.49 30.74
N GLN A 156 12.96 4.93 30.21
CA GLN A 156 14.24 4.88 30.93
C GLN A 156 14.83 6.29 31.16
N ASN A 157 14.75 7.17 30.16
CA ASN A 157 15.20 8.57 30.32
C ASN A 157 14.33 9.38 31.28
N GLN A 158 13.02 9.12 31.37
CA GLN A 158 12.17 9.73 32.40
C GLN A 158 12.50 9.23 33.80
N ASN A 159 12.71 7.92 33.98
CA ASN A 159 13.12 7.37 35.27
C ASN A 159 14.48 7.91 35.75
N ASN A 160 15.46 8.09 34.85
CA ASN A 160 16.73 8.71 35.20
C ASN A 160 16.58 10.19 35.61
N LYS A 161 15.70 10.96 34.96
CA LYS A 161 15.41 12.35 35.36
C LYS A 161 14.71 12.46 36.71
N ASP A 162 13.87 11.50 37.07
CA ASP A 162 13.20 11.46 38.38
C ASP A 162 14.15 10.98 39.49
N GLN A 163 15.13 10.13 39.15
CA GLN A 163 16.23 9.76 40.06
C GLN A 163 17.17 10.95 40.33
N ASP A 164 17.57 11.71 39.30
CA ASP A 164 18.38 12.91 39.46
C ASP A 164 17.68 14.00 40.31
N LYS A 165 16.35 14.12 40.20
CA LYS A 165 15.55 15.04 41.06
C LYS A 165 15.46 14.59 42.52
N LYS A 166 15.37 13.27 42.78
CA LYS A 166 15.40 12.74 44.15
C LYS A 166 16.78 12.86 44.79
N ASP A 167 17.85 12.70 44.02
CA ASP A 167 19.22 12.89 44.51
C ASP A 167 19.60 14.37 44.69
N GLN A 168 18.97 15.30 43.97
CA GLN A 168 19.09 16.73 44.27
C GLN A 168 18.33 17.14 45.53
N GLN A 169 17.13 16.60 45.79
CA GLN A 169 16.40 16.88 47.04
C GLN A 169 17.07 16.28 48.29
N ASN A 170 17.79 15.15 48.15
CA ASN A 170 18.60 14.60 49.25
C ASN A 170 19.95 15.30 49.46
N LYS A 171 20.42 16.13 48.50
CA LYS A 171 21.65 16.93 48.68
C LYS A 171 21.42 18.27 49.36
N ASP A 172 20.19 18.79 49.41
CA ASP A 172 19.86 20.00 50.18
C ASP A 172 19.65 19.73 51.68
N GLN A 173 19.53 18.47 52.10
CA GLN A 173 19.48 18.11 53.53
C GLN A 173 20.85 17.75 54.13
N ASN A 174 21.93 17.68 53.34
CA ASN A 174 23.24 17.22 53.84
C ASN A 174 24.44 18.05 53.37
N LYS A 175 24.27 19.37 53.21
CA LYS A 175 25.38 20.32 53.03
C LYS A 175 25.36 21.45 54.06
N LYS A 176 25.58 21.06 55.32
CA LYS A 176 26.56 21.73 56.19
C LYS A 176 27.63 20.70 56.51
N ASP A 177 28.54 20.47 55.57
CA ASP A 177 29.96 20.30 55.84
C ASP A 177 30.71 19.87 54.57
N GLN A 178 31.80 20.61 54.36
CA GLN A 178 33.00 20.31 53.58
C GLN A 178 33.03 20.53 52.05
N ASP A 179 33.81 21.57 51.77
CA ASP A 179 34.55 21.99 50.59
C ASP A 179 35.25 20.91 49.71
N LYS A 180 35.33 21.29 48.42
CA LYS A 180 36.34 20.98 47.39
C LYS A 180 36.51 19.54 46.89
N LYS A 181 36.09 19.30 45.63
CA LYS A 181 37.01 19.20 44.46
C LYS A 181 36.27 18.98 43.14
N ASP A 182 36.83 19.60 42.12
CA ASP A 182 36.34 19.81 40.75
C ASP A 182 36.28 18.56 39.85
N GLN A 183 35.34 18.68 38.88
CA GLN A 183 35.38 18.36 37.44
C GLN A 183 36.11 17.09 36.94
N ASP A 184 35.36 16.19 36.28
CA ASP A 184 35.28 16.22 34.80
C ASP A 184 34.16 15.28 34.29
N LYS A 185 33.22 15.82 33.50
CA LYS A 185 32.21 15.05 32.75
C LYS A 185 32.30 15.45 31.28
N GLN A 186 33.01 14.67 30.47
CA GLN A 186 32.82 14.67 29.02
C GLN A 186 31.68 13.70 28.67
N ASN A 187 30.49 14.25 28.44
CA ASN A 187 29.43 13.57 27.70
C ASN A 187 29.69 13.78 26.21
N GLN A 188 30.10 12.73 25.49
CA GLN A 188 30.03 12.69 24.04
C GLN A 188 28.64 12.24 23.61
N ASP A 189 27.79 13.21 23.25
CA ASP A 189 26.55 12.97 22.52
C ASP A 189 26.87 12.48 21.09
N LYS A 190 26.92 11.16 20.89
CA LYS A 190 26.80 10.57 19.55
C LYS A 190 25.31 10.47 19.19
N LYS A 191 24.81 11.50 18.51
CA LYS A 191 23.55 11.41 17.75
C LYS A 191 23.78 10.54 16.52
N ASP A 192 23.44 9.26 16.62
CA ASP A 192 23.30 8.39 15.45
C ASP A 192 22.13 8.87 14.60
N GLN A 193 22.44 9.65 13.55
CA GLN A 193 21.55 9.85 12.42
C GLN A 193 21.50 8.54 11.61
N GLN A 194 20.60 7.63 11.99
CA GLN A 194 20.16 6.58 11.07
C GLN A 194 19.44 7.27 9.90
N LYS A 195 20.18 7.47 8.81
CA LYS A 195 19.61 7.71 7.49
C LYS A 195 18.74 6.51 7.15
N GLU A 196 17.43 6.70 7.16
CA GLU A 196 16.46 5.78 6.57
C GLU A 196 16.80 5.61 5.08
N GLN A 197 17.61 4.60 4.75
CA GLN A 197 17.74 4.13 3.39
C GLN A 197 16.40 3.51 3.00
N GLN A 198 15.77 4.09 1.98
CA GLN A 198 14.54 3.58 1.39
C GLN A 198 14.75 2.12 0.96
N PRO A 199 13.98 1.16 1.49
CA PRO A 199 14.00 -0.18 0.94
C PRO A 199 13.19 -0.15 -0.35
N ASN A 200 13.92 -0.20 -1.47
CA ASN A 200 13.34 -0.35 -2.79
C ASN A 200 12.62 -1.72 -2.81
N PRO A 201 11.33 -1.82 -3.13
CA PRO A 201 10.61 -3.12 -3.17
C PRO A 201 11.25 -4.16 -4.10
N ASN A 202 12.17 -3.74 -4.98
CA ASN A 202 13.00 -4.58 -5.85
C ASN A 202 14.34 -5.05 -5.25
N GLN A 203 14.65 -4.83 -3.96
CA GLN A 203 15.97 -5.12 -3.35
C GLN A 203 15.92 -6.01 -2.10
N LEU A 204 14.93 -6.90 -1.99
CA LEU A 204 14.98 -7.94 -0.96
C LEU A 204 15.80 -9.13 -1.47
N SER A 205 16.58 -9.77 -0.59
CA SER A 205 17.29 -11.00 -0.97
C SER A 205 16.29 -12.08 -1.38
N LYS A 206 16.69 -12.96 -2.30
CA LYS A 206 15.82 -14.07 -2.75
C LYS A 206 15.43 -14.95 -1.56
N GLU A 207 16.33 -15.11 -0.61
CA GLU A 207 16.13 -15.86 0.63
C GLU A 207 15.08 -15.20 1.55
N ASP A 208 15.09 -13.87 1.66
CA ASP A 208 14.07 -13.15 2.44
C ASP A 208 12.70 -13.23 1.75
N ALA A 209 12.69 -13.17 0.42
CA ALA A 209 11.48 -13.36 -0.38
C ALA A 209 10.88 -14.75 -0.17
N GLU A 210 11.70 -15.81 -0.23
CA GLU A 210 11.29 -17.19 0.00
C GLU A 210 10.75 -17.40 1.41
N ARG A 211 11.45 -16.88 2.43
CA ARG A 211 11.01 -16.96 3.83
C ARG A 211 9.67 -16.27 4.05
N MET A 212 9.48 -15.10 3.45
CA MET A 212 8.24 -14.35 3.52
C MET A 212 7.09 -15.07 2.81
N LEU A 213 7.35 -15.68 1.65
CA LEU A 213 6.37 -16.48 0.92
C LEU A 213 5.96 -17.74 1.69
N GLU A 214 6.92 -18.42 2.31
CA GLU A 214 6.66 -19.57 3.17
C GLU A 214 5.79 -19.17 4.38
N ALA A 215 6.11 -18.06 5.04
CA ALA A 215 5.32 -17.54 6.15
C ALA A 215 3.87 -17.23 5.74
N LEU A 216 3.67 -16.68 4.52
CA LEU A 216 2.33 -16.46 3.97
C LEU A 216 1.58 -17.76 3.68
N ASN A 217 2.23 -18.74 3.05
CA ASN A 217 1.60 -20.03 2.76
C ASN A 217 1.13 -20.72 4.05
N ASN A 218 1.95 -20.71 5.10
CA ASN A 218 1.59 -21.29 6.39
C ASN A 218 0.40 -20.56 7.02
N GLN A 219 0.35 -19.22 6.93
CA GLN A 219 -0.77 -18.43 7.42
C GLN A 219 -2.05 -18.67 6.59
N GLU A 220 -1.93 -18.84 5.28
CA GLU A 220 -3.05 -19.14 4.38
C GLU A 220 -3.64 -20.51 4.70
N GLN A 221 -2.83 -21.55 4.81
CA GLN A 221 -3.28 -22.90 5.19
C GLN A 221 -4.07 -22.85 6.50
N GLY A 222 -3.52 -22.23 7.54
CA GLY A 222 -4.23 -22.08 8.81
C GLY A 222 -5.53 -21.28 8.72
N THR A 223 -5.63 -20.33 7.78
CA THR A 223 -6.87 -19.57 7.52
C THR A 223 -7.89 -20.41 6.76
N GLN A 224 -7.45 -21.15 5.74
CA GLN A 224 -8.30 -22.06 4.98
C GLN A 224 -8.86 -23.17 5.87
N ASP A 225 -8.06 -23.72 6.77
CA ASP A 225 -8.50 -24.76 7.72
C ASP A 225 -9.54 -24.21 8.71
N LYS A 226 -9.34 -22.99 9.22
CA LYS A 226 -10.35 -22.31 10.05
C LYS A 226 -11.65 -22.07 9.28
N LEU A 227 -11.57 -21.67 8.01
CA LEU A 227 -12.75 -21.46 7.17
C LEU A 227 -13.47 -22.79 6.85
N LYS A 228 -12.73 -23.86 6.57
CA LYS A 228 -13.29 -25.22 6.37
C LYS A 228 -13.97 -25.69 7.65
N ASN A 229 -13.32 -25.59 8.80
CA ASN A 229 -13.88 -25.98 10.10
C ASN A 229 -15.12 -25.15 10.48
N LYS A 230 -15.13 -23.85 10.19
CA LYS A 230 -16.30 -22.99 10.39
C LYS A 230 -17.46 -23.33 9.46
N LYS A 231 -17.20 -23.73 8.22
CA LYS A 231 -18.23 -24.21 7.27
C LYS A 231 -18.79 -25.58 7.68
N LEU A 232 -17.96 -26.46 8.24
CA LEU A 232 -18.37 -27.78 8.73
C LEU A 232 -19.15 -27.70 10.06
N GLY A 233 -18.86 -26.71 10.91
CA GLY A 233 -19.61 -26.45 12.15
C GLY A 233 -20.93 -25.67 11.96
N GLY A 234 -21.22 -25.19 10.74
CA GLY A 234 -22.44 -24.49 10.38
C GLY A 234 -23.60 -25.44 10.06
N GLY A 235 -23.91 -26.37 10.97
CA GLY A 235 -25.15 -27.15 10.89
C GLY A 235 -26.36 -26.21 10.93
N LYS A 236 -27.34 -26.43 10.05
CA LYS A 236 -28.61 -25.67 10.02
C LYS A 236 -29.22 -25.62 11.42
N VAL A 237 -29.14 -24.47 12.09
CA VAL A 237 -29.97 -24.19 13.24
C VAL A 237 -31.40 -24.07 12.72
N ARG A 238 -32.17 -25.17 12.81
CA ARG A 238 -33.62 -25.13 12.67
C ARG A 238 -34.12 -24.26 13.82
N ILE A 239 -34.48 -23.02 13.51
CA ILE A 239 -35.28 -22.19 14.41
C ILE A 239 -36.68 -22.80 14.42
N THR A 240 -36.95 -23.69 15.37
CA THR A 240 -38.33 -24.00 15.76
C THR A 240 -38.82 -22.81 16.58
N LYS A 241 -39.66 -21.96 15.99
CA LYS A 241 -40.45 -21.01 16.76
C LYS A 241 -41.53 -21.80 17.49
N ASP A 242 -41.40 -21.92 18.80
CA ASP A 242 -42.53 -22.20 19.68
C ASP A 242 -43.14 -20.86 20.09
N TRP A 243 -44.10 -20.42 19.29
CA TRP A 243 -45.28 -19.62 19.66
C TRP A 243 -46.19 -19.48 18.44
#